data_AF-A0A2G5XAU9-F1
#
_entry.id   AF-A0A2G5XAU9-F1
#
_cell.length_a   1.000
_cell.length_b   1.000
_cell.length_c   1.000
_cell.angle_alpha   90.00
_cell.angle_beta   90.00
_cell.angle_gamma   90.00
#
_symmetry.space_group_name_H-M   'P 1'
#
loop_
_entity.id
_entity.type
_entity.pdbx_description
1 polymer ?
#
loop_
_entity_poly.entity_id
_entity_poly.type
_entity_poly.pdbx_seq_one_letter_code
_entity_poly.pdbx_strand_id
1 'polypeptide(L)'
;MMHLSTEERKIICNYLTEQFLSVFRTEDYTTEEDLQNDFQAFKSNLKQYHAILDRLLKDNPLKRQLTWRDIRVTAKRWHLCKICNQPFIAHDSFNRMKLCTRQEYVRYNVSTKQYYKSTGKSMCYMQYRREIS
;
A
#
# COMPACT_ATOMS: atom_id res chain seq x y z
N MET A 1 -2.14 12.97 3.63
CA MET A 1 -2.71 12.13 4.71
C MET A 1 -2.51 12.84 6.05
N MET A 2 -2.91 14.12 6.13
CA MET A 2 -2.55 14.98 7.27
C MET A 2 -3.32 14.65 8.56
N HIS A 3 -4.36 13.79 8.51
CA HIS A 3 -5.22 13.50 9.66
C HIS A 3 -5.47 12.00 9.91
N LEU A 4 -4.74 11.11 9.23
CA LEU A 4 -4.86 9.67 9.43
C LEU A 4 -3.78 9.17 10.40
N SER A 5 -4.18 8.33 11.36
CA SER A 5 -3.25 7.56 12.19
C SER A 5 -2.39 6.63 11.32
N THR A 6 -1.29 6.10 11.87
CA THR A 6 -0.40 5.20 11.12
C THR A 6 -1.14 3.96 10.60
N GLU A 7 -2.04 3.38 11.41
CA GLU A 7 -2.81 2.20 10.99
C GLU A 7 -3.84 2.54 9.92
N GLU A 8 -4.53 3.68 10.03
CA GLU A 8 -5.44 4.15 8.99
C GLU A 8 -4.72 4.42 7.66
N ARG A 9 -3.52 5.02 7.70
CA ARG A 9 -2.69 5.21 6.50
C ARG A 9 -2.32 3.88 5.88
N LYS A 10 -1.92 2.89 6.69
CA LYS A 10 -1.60 1.54 6.21
C LYS A 10 -2.80 0.92 5.49
N ILE A 11 -3.99 0.96 6.11
CA ILE A 11 -5.22 0.43 5.52
C ILE A 11 -5.54 1.12 4.18
N ILE A 12 -5.52 2.46 4.15
CA ILE A 12 -5.82 3.23 2.95
C ILE A 12 -4.78 3.02 1.85
N CYS A 13 -3.48 3.01 2.19
CA CYS A 13 -2.44 2.76 1.20
C CYS A 13 -2.53 1.35 0.61
N ASN A 14 -2.83 0.33 1.41
CA ASN A 14 -3.04 -1.02 0.90
C ASN A 14 -4.26 -1.07 -0.04
N TYR A 15 -5.37 -0.46 0.36
CA TYR A 15 -6.56 -0.35 -0.50
C TYR A 15 -6.25 0.36 -1.83
N LEU A 16 -5.69 1.56 -1.76
CA LEU A 16 -5.35 2.35 -2.96
C LEU A 16 -4.29 1.67 -3.84
N THR A 17 -3.38 0.89 -3.26
CA THR A 17 -2.42 0.09 -4.03
C THR A 17 -3.17 -0.84 -4.98
N GLU A 18 -4.10 -1.65 -4.48
CA GLU A 18 -4.88 -2.57 -5.33
C GLU A 18 -5.71 -1.82 -6.36
N GLN A 19 -6.41 -0.76 -5.92
CA GLN A 19 -7.34 -0.03 -6.78
C GLN A 19 -6.65 0.77 -7.88
N PHE A 20 -5.46 1.31 -7.63
CA PHE A 20 -4.74 2.01 -8.69
C PHE A 20 -4.04 1.05 -9.65
N LEU A 21 -3.48 -0.05 -9.15
CA LEU A 21 -2.87 -1.05 -10.02
C LEU A 21 -3.89 -1.66 -10.99
N SER A 22 -5.15 -1.82 -10.61
CA SER A 22 -6.18 -2.30 -11.55
C SER A 22 -6.51 -1.31 -12.69
N VAL A 23 -6.05 -0.06 -12.58
CA VAL A 23 -6.34 1.02 -13.54
C VAL A 23 -5.16 1.31 -14.45
N PHE A 24 -3.96 1.52 -13.88
CA PHE A 24 -2.81 1.98 -14.65
C PHE A 24 -1.80 0.89 -14.99
N ARG A 25 -1.84 -0.27 -14.31
CA ARG A 25 -0.84 -1.32 -14.52
C ARG A 25 -0.96 -1.87 -15.93
N THR A 26 0.15 -1.84 -16.63
CA THR A 26 0.32 -2.33 -18.00
C THR A 26 0.91 -3.75 -17.99
N GLU A 27 1.90 -3.99 -17.13
CA GLU A 27 2.63 -5.25 -17.03
C GLU A 27 3.18 -5.54 -15.61
N ASP A 28 4.06 -6.53 -15.49
CA ASP A 28 4.80 -6.82 -14.26
C ASP A 28 6.00 -5.88 -14.14
N TYR A 29 6.07 -5.16 -13.03
CA TYR A 29 7.17 -4.21 -12.78
C TYR A 29 8.41 -4.93 -12.25
N THR A 30 9.55 -4.71 -12.89
CA THR A 30 10.87 -5.17 -12.42
C THR A 30 11.67 -4.07 -11.74
N THR A 31 11.35 -2.80 -12.01
CA THR A 31 11.99 -1.63 -11.39
C THR A 31 10.97 -0.70 -10.73
N GLU A 32 11.40 0.05 -9.71
CA GLU A 32 10.56 1.12 -9.14
C GLU A 32 10.36 2.27 -10.12
N GLU A 33 11.31 2.50 -11.04
CA GLU A 33 11.24 3.59 -12.01
C GLU A 33 10.06 3.40 -12.98
N ASP A 34 9.89 2.21 -13.54
CA ASP A 34 8.77 1.91 -14.46
C ASP A 34 7.41 2.10 -13.77
N LEU A 35 7.27 1.54 -12.56
CA LEU A 35 6.07 1.69 -11.73
C LEU A 35 5.76 3.17 -11.44
N GLN A 36 6.79 3.95 -11.12
CA GLN A 36 6.64 5.37 -10.82
C GLN A 36 6.29 6.20 -12.06
N ASN A 37 6.87 5.87 -13.21
CA ASN A 37 6.60 6.51 -14.49
C ASN A 37 5.17 6.23 -14.95
N ASP A 38 4.69 5.00 -14.87
CA ASP A 38 3.32 4.63 -15.20
C ASP A 38 2.30 5.35 -14.30
N PHE A 39 2.54 5.37 -12.98
CA PHE A 39 1.68 6.13 -12.08
C PHE A 39 1.72 7.64 -12.38
N GLN A 40 2.89 8.18 -12.74
CA GLN A 40 3.02 9.59 -13.10
C GLN A 40 2.28 9.92 -14.40
N ALA A 41 2.32 9.03 -15.40
CA ALA A 41 1.57 9.15 -16.64
C ALA A 41 0.06 9.12 -16.37
N PHE A 42 -0.41 8.16 -15.56
CA PHE A 42 -1.80 8.10 -15.09
C PHE A 42 -2.23 9.38 -14.37
N LYS A 43 -1.36 9.94 -13.52
CA LYS A 43 -1.64 11.15 -12.73
C LYS A 43 -1.55 12.44 -13.54
N SER A 44 -0.96 12.44 -14.74
CA SER A 44 -0.74 13.64 -15.55
C SER A 44 -2.02 14.45 -15.80
N ASN A 45 -3.15 13.76 -16.00
CA ASN A 45 -4.46 14.38 -16.04
C ASN A 45 -5.04 14.51 -14.61
N LEU A 46 -4.71 15.61 -13.94
CA LEU A 46 -5.10 15.85 -12.54
C LEU A 46 -6.63 15.83 -12.33
N LYS A 47 -7.43 16.32 -13.29
CA LYS A 47 -8.90 16.34 -13.17
C LYS A 47 -9.44 14.90 -13.16
N GLN A 48 -8.98 14.07 -14.10
CA GLN A 48 -9.37 12.66 -14.16
C GLN A 48 -8.85 11.89 -12.95
N TYR A 49 -7.60 12.11 -12.56
CA TYR A 49 -7.00 11.50 -11.37
C TYR A 49 -7.81 11.80 -10.10
N HIS A 50 -8.19 13.07 -9.86
CA HIS A 50 -9.00 13.42 -8.69
C HIS A 50 -10.39 12.78 -8.73
N ALA A 51 -11.04 12.74 -9.90
CA ALA A 51 -12.35 12.10 -10.05
C ALA A 51 -12.29 10.59 -9.76
N ILE A 52 -11.24 9.91 -10.24
CA ILE A 52 -11.00 8.49 -9.94
C ILE A 52 -10.73 8.31 -8.44
N LEU A 53 -9.84 9.12 -7.86
CA LEU A 53 -9.50 9.02 -6.44
C LEU A 53 -10.72 9.25 -5.54
N ASP A 54 -11.55 10.26 -5.79
CA ASP A 54 -12.79 10.46 -5.03
C ASP A 54 -13.76 9.28 -5.17
N ARG A 55 -13.88 8.72 -6.38
CA ARG A 55 -14.71 7.52 -6.59
C ARG A 55 -14.21 6.33 -5.77
N LEU A 56 -12.89 6.08 -5.76
CA LEU A 56 -12.29 5.02 -4.95
C LEU A 56 -12.46 5.29 -3.45
N LEU A 57 -12.34 6.54 -3.02
CA LEU A 57 -12.47 6.88 -1.60
C LEU A 57 -13.92 6.83 -1.09
N LYS A 58 -14.93 6.84 -1.96
CA LYS A 58 -16.33 6.70 -1.54
C LYS A 58 -16.59 5.40 -0.77
N ASP A 59 -15.99 4.30 -1.21
CA ASP A 59 -16.17 2.95 -0.64
C ASP A 59 -14.93 2.46 0.12
N ASN A 60 -14.17 3.40 0.73
CA ASN A 60 -12.93 3.06 1.41
C ASN A 60 -13.16 2.20 2.67
N PRO A 61 -12.19 1.33 3.02
CA PRO A 61 -12.30 0.41 4.15
C PRO A 61 -12.41 1.06 5.53
N LEU A 62 -12.08 2.34 5.69
CA LEU A 62 -12.25 3.05 6.97
C LEU A 62 -13.69 3.49 7.21
N LYS A 63 -14.58 3.41 6.21
CA LYS A 63 -15.97 3.88 6.29
C LYS A 63 -16.08 5.36 6.74
N ARG A 64 -15.07 6.16 6.42
CA ARG A 64 -15.02 7.61 6.69
C ARG A 64 -15.19 8.37 5.38
N GLN A 65 -15.77 9.57 5.43
CA GLN A 65 -15.75 10.46 4.27
C GLN A 65 -14.32 10.98 4.07
N LEU A 66 -13.67 10.47 3.02
CA LEU A 66 -12.34 10.88 2.58
C LEU A 66 -12.44 11.38 1.15
N THR A 67 -11.64 12.39 0.83
CA THR A 67 -11.54 12.98 -0.50
C THR A 67 -10.10 12.99 -0.98
N TRP A 68 -9.87 13.33 -2.24
CA TRP A 68 -8.51 13.52 -2.77
C TRP A 68 -7.69 14.56 -1.97
N ARG A 69 -8.33 15.47 -1.22
CA ARG A 69 -7.63 16.45 -0.36
C ARG A 69 -6.97 15.80 0.85
N ASP A 70 -7.54 14.72 1.34
CA ASP A 70 -7.03 13.99 2.51
C ASP A 70 -5.84 13.09 2.13
N ILE A 71 -5.84 12.59 0.90
CA ILE A 71 -4.90 11.57 0.42
C ILE A 71 -3.94 12.16 -0.62
N ARG A 72 -2.64 12.09 -0.30
CA ARG A 72 -1.58 12.53 -1.22
C ARG A 72 -0.74 11.32 -1.61
N VAL A 73 -1.02 10.76 -2.79
CA VAL A 73 -0.19 9.74 -3.42
C VAL A 73 0.65 10.41 -4.51
N THR A 74 1.97 10.22 -4.43
CA THR A 74 2.95 10.72 -5.40
C THR A 74 3.64 9.53 -6.04
N ALA A 75 4.17 9.67 -7.26
CA ALA A 75 4.95 8.63 -7.91
C ALA A 75 6.01 8.05 -6.96
N LYS A 76 6.82 8.91 -6.33
CA LYS A 76 7.85 8.49 -5.35
C LYS A 76 7.35 7.62 -4.19
N ARG A 77 6.05 7.61 -3.87
CA ARG A 77 5.49 6.74 -2.81
C ARG A 77 5.29 5.30 -3.24
N TRP A 78 5.38 5.01 -4.53
CA TRP A 78 5.31 3.67 -5.06
C TRP A 78 6.68 3.00 -4.98
N HIS A 79 6.69 1.81 -4.41
CA HIS A 79 7.87 0.99 -4.21
C HIS A 79 7.57 -0.46 -4.60
N LEU A 80 8.63 -1.21 -4.89
CA LEU A 80 8.56 -2.66 -5.02
C LEU A 80 9.00 -3.31 -3.70
N CYS A 81 8.19 -4.23 -3.18
CA CYS A 81 8.53 -4.91 -1.95
C CYS A 81 9.77 -5.78 -2.15
N LYS A 82 10.80 -5.63 -1.31
CA LYS A 82 12.04 -6.43 -1.40
C LYS A 82 11.89 -7.95 -1.24
N ILE A 83 10.71 -8.44 -0.87
CA ILE A 83 10.46 -9.85 -0.56
C ILE A 83 9.54 -10.49 -1.59
N CYS A 84 8.40 -9.86 -1.87
CA CYS A 84 7.43 -10.40 -2.84
C CYS A 84 7.48 -9.72 -4.21
N ASN A 85 8.35 -8.72 -4.40
CA ASN A 85 8.47 -7.87 -5.59
C ASN A 85 7.16 -7.20 -6.03
N GLN A 86 6.14 -7.18 -5.17
CA GLN A 86 4.86 -6.57 -5.50
C GLN A 86 4.92 -5.04 -5.28
N PRO A 87 4.26 -4.26 -6.15
CA PRO A 87 4.07 -2.83 -5.94
C PRO A 87 3.30 -2.55 -4.64
N PHE A 88 3.69 -1.47 -3.97
CA PHE A 88 2.95 -0.93 -2.82
C PHE A 88 3.15 0.58 -2.66
N ILE A 89 2.17 1.24 -2.06
CA ILE A 89 2.28 2.64 -1.63
C ILE A 89 2.85 2.70 -0.22
N ALA A 90 3.98 3.36 -0.04
CA ALA A 90 4.56 3.62 1.27
C ALA A 90 3.65 4.55 2.10
N HIS A 91 3.24 4.04 3.27
CA HIS A 91 2.36 4.73 4.21
C HIS A 91 3.11 5.47 5.32
N ASP A 92 4.44 5.31 5.41
CA ASP A 92 5.27 6.03 6.37
C ASP A 92 5.42 7.51 5.98
N SER A 93 5.78 8.31 6.98
CA SER A 93 5.93 9.76 6.82
C SER A 93 7.11 10.12 5.90
N PHE A 94 8.18 9.33 5.97
CA PHE A 94 9.46 9.61 5.32
C PHE A 94 9.66 8.93 3.97
N ASN A 95 8.71 8.09 3.55
CA ASN A 95 8.79 7.35 2.30
C ASN A 95 10.04 6.46 2.22
N ARG A 96 10.32 5.72 3.30
CA ARG A 96 11.51 4.85 3.42
C ARG A 96 11.16 3.37 3.54
N MET A 97 9.89 3.02 3.37
CA MET A 97 9.45 1.64 3.43
C MET A 97 10.09 0.82 2.30
N LYS A 98 10.61 -0.35 2.65
CA LYS A 98 11.17 -1.33 1.70
C LYS A 98 10.27 -2.57 1.54
N LEU A 99 9.27 -2.70 2.40
CA LEU A 99 8.46 -3.91 2.56
C LEU A 99 6.99 -3.51 2.57
N CYS A 100 6.17 -4.27 1.84
CA CYS A 100 4.74 -4.05 1.82
C CYS A 100 4.10 -4.58 3.13
N THR A 101 2.89 -4.08 3.39
CA THR A 101 2.06 -4.48 4.53
C THR A 101 0.75 -5.12 4.10
N ARG A 102 0.69 -5.64 2.86
CA ARG A 102 -0.50 -6.25 2.24
C ARG A 102 -0.95 -7.52 2.97
N GLN A 103 0.00 -8.39 3.32
CA GLN A 103 -0.29 -9.64 4.01
C GLN A 103 0.10 -9.56 5.48
N GLU A 104 -0.87 -9.72 6.37
CA GLU A 104 -0.63 -9.78 7.81
C GLU A 104 0.09 -11.08 8.20
N TYR A 105 1.00 -10.96 9.17
CA TYR A 105 1.64 -12.13 9.76
C TYR A 105 0.73 -12.75 10.84
N VAL A 106 0.23 -13.94 10.55
CA VAL A 106 -0.57 -14.76 11.47
C VAL A 106 0.23 -15.95 11.95
N ARG A 107 0.07 -16.31 13.22
CA ARG A 107 0.64 -17.51 13.83
C ARG A 107 -0.45 -18.49 14.17
N TYR A 108 -0.13 -19.77 14.09
CA TYR A 108 -1.01 -20.84 14.55
C TYR A 108 -0.60 -21.27 15.96
N ASN A 109 -1.55 -21.24 16.90
CA ASN A 109 -1.36 -21.77 18.24
C ASN A 109 -1.75 -23.25 18.25
N VAL A 110 -0.79 -24.12 18.55
CA VAL A 110 -0.98 -25.58 18.53
C VAL A 110 -1.90 -26.04 19.68
N SER A 111 -1.85 -25.38 20.83
CA SER A 111 -2.65 -25.72 22.02
C SER A 111 -4.11 -25.34 21.85
N THR A 112 -4.40 -24.15 21.31
CA THR A 112 -5.77 -23.67 21.11
C THR A 112 -6.34 -24.01 19.73
N LYS A 113 -5.50 -24.52 18.82
CA LYS A 113 -5.84 -24.79 17.41
C LYS A 113 -6.42 -23.58 16.67
N GLN A 114 -5.91 -22.37 16.98
CA GLN A 114 -6.42 -21.12 16.44
C GLN A 114 -5.29 -20.25 15.84
N TYR A 115 -5.64 -19.46 14.82
CA TYR A 115 -4.76 -18.42 14.29
C TYR A 115 -4.89 -17.14 15.10
N TYR A 116 -3.76 -16.46 15.32
CA TYR A 116 -3.72 -15.17 16.00
C TYR A 116 -2.71 -14.21 15.38
N LYS A 117 -2.97 -12.91 15.45
CA LYS A 117 -2.04 -11.86 15.04
C LYS A 117 -1.00 -11.69 16.14
N SER A 118 0.27 -11.99 15.87
CA SER A 118 1.27 -12.02 16.96
C SER A 118 1.94 -10.67 17.23
N THR A 119 2.09 -9.81 16.21
CA THR A 119 3.01 -8.65 16.32
C THR A 119 2.59 -7.40 15.52
N GLY A 120 1.44 -7.42 14.83
CA GLY A 120 1.04 -6.34 13.92
C GLY A 120 1.99 -6.13 12.72
N LYS A 121 2.96 -7.04 12.52
CA LYS A 121 3.90 -7.03 11.40
C LYS A 121 3.32 -7.75 10.19
N SER A 122 3.84 -7.45 9.00
CA SER A 122 3.48 -8.16 7.77
C SER A 122 4.31 -9.43 7.59
N MET A 123 3.82 -10.35 6.75
CA MET A 123 4.58 -11.54 6.33
C MET A 123 5.94 -11.17 5.74
N CYS A 124 5.97 -10.18 4.85
CA CYS A 124 7.23 -9.70 4.23
C CYS A 124 8.20 -9.12 5.26
N TYR A 125 7.71 -8.43 6.30
CA TYR A 125 8.57 -7.98 7.40
C TYR A 125 9.25 -9.16 8.12
N MET A 126 8.48 -10.21 8.39
CA MET A 126 9.01 -11.39 9.09
C MET A 126 9.99 -12.20 8.23
N GLN A 127 9.76 -12.30 6.92
CA GLN A 127 10.69 -12.94 5.98
C GLN A 127 12.00 -12.15 5.86
N TYR A 128 11.91 -10.83 5.61
CA TYR A 128 13.09 -9.97 5.55
C TYR A 128 13.95 -10.05 6.80
N ARG A 129 13.32 -10.10 7.99
CA ARG A 129 14.02 -10.26 9.26
C ARG A 129 14.80 -11.57 9.40
N ARG A 130 14.37 -12.64 8.74
CA ARG A 130 15.05 -13.95 8.73
C ARG A 130 16.22 -14.01 7.75
N GLU A 131 16.17 -13.23 6.69
CA GLU A 131 17.24 -13.18 5.67
C GLU A 131 18.46 -12.38 6.14
N ILE A 132 18.26 -11.41 7.04
CA ILE A 132 19.32 -10.54 7.58
C ILE A 132 19.83 -10.94 8.97
N SER A 133 19.24 -11.99 9.55
CA SER A 133 19.61 -12.52 10.88
C SER A 133 20.57 -13.69 10.75
#